data_AF-A0A256XGM0-F1
#
_entry.id   AF-A0A256XGM0-F1
#
_cell.length_a   1.000
_cell.length_b   1.000
_cell.length_c   1.000
_cell.angle_alpha   90.00
_cell.angle_beta   90.00
_cell.angle_gamma   90.00
#
_symmetry.space_group_name_H-M   'P 1'
#
loop_
_entity.id
_entity.type
_entity.pdbx_description
1 polymer ?
#
loop_
_entity_poly.entity_id
_entity_poly.type
_entity_poly.pdbx_seq_one_letter_code
_entity_poly.pdbx_strand_id
1 'polypeptide(L)'
;MEKLTDVIEKINEIREFKTIDIVKRLGVLSADRISLENYPEKNPVKAFNASILVKKDNLYIYARLILGYYRYISVIARIDANIADIISGNISARTYPGEIIVGTDTEYDFWGSEDPRVQIIGDKVLMTYTGRTKWYFEKSKSLEKSKRISSLVAKSDDGVKNWRKIAVLIFPEEHRNGFEMSKNVTFLNGKNNLHVLHRPQFYSKYFPLVIGAVSKDVLQSEKLKEFKLKENTVV
;
A
#
# COMPACT_ATOMS: atom_id res chain seq x y z
N MET A 1 -2.76 -32.64 -1.31
CA MET A 1 -2.34 -31.22 -1.32
C MET A 1 -0.86 -31.20 -1.58
N GLU A 2 -0.43 -30.53 -2.64
CA GLU A 2 0.99 -30.34 -2.96
C GLU A 2 1.63 -29.45 -1.88
N LYS A 3 2.89 -29.72 -1.48
CA LYS A 3 3.56 -28.86 -0.49
C LYS A 3 3.93 -27.54 -1.16
N LEU A 4 3.84 -26.44 -0.41
CA LEU A 4 4.20 -25.10 -0.90
C LEU A 4 5.62 -25.08 -1.51
N THR A 5 6.54 -25.85 -0.93
CA THR A 5 7.92 -26.01 -1.40
C THR A 5 8.00 -26.58 -2.81
N ASP A 6 7.20 -27.60 -3.13
CA ASP A 6 7.18 -28.23 -4.45
C ASP A 6 6.65 -27.26 -5.52
N VAL A 7 5.68 -26.40 -5.15
CA VAL A 7 5.15 -25.35 -6.03
C VAL A 7 6.19 -24.26 -6.30
N ILE A 8 6.96 -23.87 -5.28
CA ILE A 8 8.04 -22.88 -5.39
C ILE A 8 9.12 -23.37 -6.35
N GLU A 9 9.57 -24.62 -6.21
CA GLU A 9 10.58 -25.21 -7.09
C GLU A 9 10.12 -25.17 -8.55
N LYS A 10 8.88 -25.61 -8.82
CA LYS A 10 8.29 -25.55 -10.17
C LYS A 10 8.20 -24.12 -10.72
N ILE A 11 7.84 -23.12 -9.90
CA ILE A 11 7.80 -21.72 -10.33
C ILE A 11 9.20 -21.22 -10.70
N ASN A 12 10.22 -21.61 -9.94
CA ASN A 12 11.60 -21.22 -10.23
C ASN A 12 12.14 -21.88 -11.50
N GLU A 13 11.71 -23.11 -11.83
CA GLU A 13 12.07 -23.79 -13.09
C GLU A 13 11.50 -23.09 -14.34
N ILE A 14 10.31 -22.50 -14.26
CA ILE A 14 9.69 -21.79 -15.40
C ILE A 14 10.09 -20.31 -15.50
N ARG A 15 10.79 -19.77 -14.49
CA ARG A 15 11.10 -18.35 -14.43
C ARG A 15 12.26 -18.00 -15.36
N GLU A 16 11.96 -17.33 -16.46
CA GLU A 16 12.96 -16.80 -17.39
C GLU A 16 13.35 -15.35 -17.05
N PHE A 17 14.61 -14.99 -17.27
CA PHE A 17 15.05 -13.59 -17.22
C PHE A 17 14.60 -12.83 -18.47
N LYS A 18 13.28 -12.63 -18.57
CA LYS A 18 12.60 -12.01 -19.72
C LYS A 18 11.50 -11.08 -19.26
N THR A 19 11.34 -9.97 -19.96
CA THR A 19 10.22 -9.04 -19.78
C THR A 19 9.38 -9.04 -21.05
N ILE A 20 8.08 -9.28 -20.90
CA ILE A 20 7.10 -9.13 -21.97
C ILE A 20 6.21 -7.95 -21.58
N ASP A 21 6.21 -6.89 -22.40
CA ASP A 21 5.31 -5.77 -22.17
C ASP A 21 3.89 -6.19 -22.55
N ILE A 22 3.06 -6.44 -21.53
CA ILE A 22 1.66 -6.84 -21.68
C ILE A 22 0.70 -5.65 -21.62
N VAL A 23 1.21 -4.41 -21.51
CA VAL A 23 0.38 -3.22 -21.32
C VAL A 23 0.57 -2.21 -22.46
N LYS A 24 -0.53 -1.62 -22.90
CA LYS A 24 -0.52 -0.45 -23.79
C LYS A 24 -0.81 0.80 -22.96
N ARG A 25 0.06 1.81 -23.04
CA ARG A 25 -0.20 3.12 -22.41
C ARG A 25 -1.34 3.85 -23.15
N LEU A 26 -2.43 4.11 -22.44
CA LEU A 26 -3.59 4.86 -22.97
C LEU A 26 -3.59 6.34 -22.60
N GLY A 27 -2.78 6.74 -21.61
CA GLY A 27 -2.63 8.13 -21.21
C GLY A 27 -1.80 8.30 -19.94
N VAL A 28 -1.66 9.53 -19.48
CA VAL A 28 -0.92 9.92 -18.28
C VAL A 28 -1.73 10.94 -17.48
N LEU A 29 -2.04 10.59 -16.23
CA LEU A 29 -2.59 11.52 -15.25
C LEU A 29 -1.42 12.11 -14.44
N SER A 30 -1.02 13.33 -14.77
CA SER A 30 0.06 14.07 -14.10
C SER A 30 -0.46 14.87 -12.89
N ALA A 31 0.45 15.29 -12.02
CA ALA A 31 0.11 15.96 -10.75
C ALA A 31 -0.65 17.28 -10.94
N ASP A 32 -0.29 18.06 -11.96
CA ASP A 32 -0.94 19.31 -12.38
C ASP A 32 -2.38 19.12 -12.86
N ARG A 33 -2.79 17.89 -13.17
CA ARG A 33 -4.16 17.53 -13.57
C ARG A 33 -5.02 17.08 -12.40
N ILE A 34 -4.51 17.12 -11.18
CA ILE A 34 -5.28 16.81 -9.98
C ILE A 34 -5.62 18.13 -9.29
N SER A 35 -6.91 18.35 -9.00
CA SER A 35 -7.39 19.47 -8.22
C SER A 35 -7.93 18.99 -6.88
N LEU A 36 -7.17 19.23 -5.81
CA LEU A 36 -7.54 18.88 -4.44
C LEU A 36 -8.63 19.81 -3.92
N GLU A 37 -9.71 19.23 -3.43
CA GLU A 37 -10.88 19.97 -2.93
C GLU A 37 -10.84 20.21 -1.42
N ASN A 38 -10.11 19.36 -0.67
CA ASN A 38 -10.04 19.40 0.79
C ASN A 38 -8.64 19.79 1.32
N TYR A 39 -7.86 20.52 0.52
CA TYR A 39 -6.54 21.03 0.90
C TYR A 39 -6.31 22.45 0.37
N PRO A 40 -5.59 23.33 1.08
CA PRO A 40 -5.39 24.72 0.64
C PRO A 40 -4.71 24.83 -0.72
N GLU A 41 -3.69 23.99 -0.96
CA GLU A 41 -3.02 23.91 -2.26
C GLU A 41 -3.78 22.97 -3.19
N LYS A 42 -4.30 23.52 -4.28
CA LYS A 42 -5.11 22.75 -5.23
C LYS A 42 -4.31 21.68 -5.95
N ASN A 43 -3.06 21.93 -6.30
CA ASN A 43 -2.27 21.00 -7.10
C ASN A 43 -1.15 20.38 -6.25
N PRO A 44 -1.01 19.03 -6.22
CA PRO A 44 0.15 18.40 -5.63
C PRO A 44 1.41 18.66 -6.46
N VAL A 45 2.57 18.66 -5.80
CA VAL A 45 3.88 18.77 -6.47
C VAL A 45 4.18 17.51 -7.28
N LYS A 46 3.83 16.33 -6.75
CA LYS A 46 3.98 15.02 -7.41
C LYS A 46 2.81 14.11 -7.07
N ALA A 47 2.46 13.23 -8.02
CA ALA A 47 1.49 12.16 -7.86
C ALA A 47 2.06 10.89 -8.51
N PHE A 48 2.13 9.78 -7.78
CA PHE A 48 2.70 8.52 -8.27
C PHE A 48 2.27 7.33 -7.40
N ASN A 49 2.73 6.12 -7.74
CA ASN A 49 2.49 4.87 -7.01
C ASN A 49 1.02 4.67 -6.62
N ALA A 50 0.14 4.73 -7.62
CA ALA A 50 -1.29 4.66 -7.40
C ALA A 50 -1.80 3.22 -7.34
N SER A 51 -2.93 3.05 -6.64
CA SER A 51 -3.84 1.93 -6.76
C SER A 51 -5.13 2.39 -7.42
N ILE A 52 -5.90 1.46 -7.98
CA ILE A 52 -7.20 1.76 -8.58
C ILE A 52 -8.29 0.85 -8.00
N LEU A 53 -9.48 1.40 -7.81
CA LEU A 53 -10.70 0.65 -7.56
C LEU A 53 -11.71 1.02 -8.65
N VAL A 54 -12.20 0.02 -9.36
CA VAL A 54 -13.19 0.19 -10.43
C VAL A 54 -14.56 -0.21 -9.89
N LYS A 55 -15.54 0.70 -9.97
CA LYS A 55 -16.95 0.38 -9.69
C LYS A 55 -17.81 0.87 -10.85
N LYS A 56 -18.36 -0.09 -11.61
CA LYS A 56 -19.04 0.20 -12.89
C LYS A 56 -18.09 0.97 -13.80
N ASP A 57 -18.47 2.17 -14.21
CA ASP A 57 -17.67 3.04 -15.09
C ASP A 57 -16.78 4.03 -14.33
N ASN A 58 -16.90 4.08 -13.00
CA ASN A 58 -16.11 4.99 -12.17
C ASN A 58 -14.77 4.35 -11.80
N LEU A 59 -13.71 5.17 -11.91
CA LEU A 59 -12.36 4.85 -11.53
C LEU A 59 -11.98 5.70 -10.32
N TYR A 60 -11.76 5.04 -9.19
CA TYR A 60 -11.25 5.67 -7.98
C TYR A 60 -9.76 5.39 -7.89
N ILE A 61 -8.95 6.38 -8.21
CA ILE A 61 -7.49 6.27 -8.21
C ILE A 61 -6.99 6.76 -6.86
N TYR A 62 -6.31 5.89 -6.12
CA TYR A 62 -5.69 6.23 -4.84
C TYR A 62 -4.20 6.43 -5.07
N ALA A 63 -3.74 7.67 -5.09
CA ALA A 63 -2.36 8.01 -5.42
C ALA A 63 -1.60 8.53 -4.20
N ARG A 64 -0.30 8.23 -4.15
CA ARG A 64 0.62 8.90 -3.25
C ARG A 64 0.88 10.30 -3.79
N LEU A 65 0.55 11.32 -2.99
CA LEU A 65 0.81 12.71 -3.32
C LEU A 65 1.96 13.26 -2.48
N ILE A 66 2.76 14.13 -3.08
CA ILE A 66 3.70 15.02 -2.38
C ILE A 66 3.14 16.43 -2.48
N LEU A 67 2.85 17.05 -1.34
CA LEU A 67 2.22 18.37 -1.28
C LEU A 67 3.23 19.52 -1.19
N GLY A 68 4.47 19.23 -0.79
CA GLY A 68 5.52 20.23 -0.64
C GLY A 68 6.91 19.61 -0.56
N TYR A 69 7.94 20.46 -0.61
CA TYR A 69 9.33 20.03 -0.67
C TYR A 69 9.96 19.74 0.71
N TYR A 70 9.38 20.26 1.80
CA TYR A 70 9.93 20.01 3.14
C TYR A 70 9.71 18.56 3.56
N ARG A 71 10.81 17.81 3.71
CA ARG A 71 10.86 16.38 4.11
C ARG A 71 10.08 15.41 3.20
N TYR A 72 9.55 15.88 2.06
CA TYR A 72 8.75 15.09 1.12
C TYR A 72 7.65 14.29 1.82
N ILE A 73 6.91 14.96 2.72
CA ILE A 73 5.78 14.34 3.41
C ILE A 73 4.73 13.96 2.36
N SER A 74 4.34 12.69 2.40
CA SER A 74 3.36 12.14 1.47
C SER A 74 2.03 11.86 2.13
N VAL A 75 0.96 11.99 1.36
CA VAL A 75 -0.39 11.60 1.75
C VAL A 75 -0.97 10.68 0.68
N ILE A 76 -2.10 10.04 0.97
CA ILE A 76 -2.85 9.31 -0.03
C ILE A 76 -4.12 10.10 -0.35
N ALA A 77 -4.32 10.37 -1.63
CA ALA A 77 -5.52 11.02 -2.12
C ALA A 77 -6.29 10.09 -3.04
N ARG A 78 -7.61 10.19 -2.99
CA ARG A 78 -8.54 9.63 -3.97
C ARG A 78 -8.70 10.66 -5.08
N ILE A 79 -8.64 10.21 -6.33
CA ILE A 79 -8.88 11.00 -7.53
C ILE A 79 -9.98 10.30 -8.31
N ASP A 80 -11.05 11.04 -8.61
CA ASP A 80 -12.25 10.48 -9.22
C ASP A 80 -12.19 10.70 -10.74
N ALA A 81 -12.20 9.61 -11.51
CA ALA A 81 -12.20 9.62 -12.97
C ALA A 81 -13.25 8.65 -13.53
N ASN A 82 -13.47 8.67 -14.85
CA ASN A 82 -14.35 7.74 -15.54
C ASN A 82 -13.56 6.91 -16.56
N ILE A 83 -13.93 5.64 -16.75
CA ILE A 83 -13.28 4.75 -17.73
C ILE A 83 -13.36 5.30 -19.16
N ALA A 84 -14.44 6.02 -19.50
CA ALA A 84 -14.60 6.67 -20.80
C ALA A 84 -13.46 7.66 -21.10
N ASP A 85 -12.89 8.32 -20.08
CA ASP A 85 -11.79 9.26 -20.27
C ASP A 85 -10.47 8.55 -20.60
N ILE A 86 -10.28 7.32 -20.11
CA ILE A 86 -9.14 6.49 -20.52
C ILE A 86 -9.33 6.02 -21.96
N ILE A 87 -10.52 5.48 -22.28
CA ILE A 87 -10.82 4.92 -23.61
C ILE A 87 -10.74 6.00 -24.71
N SER A 88 -11.23 7.21 -24.41
CA SER A 88 -11.20 8.34 -25.35
C SER A 88 -9.86 9.10 -25.38
N GLY A 89 -8.86 8.70 -24.57
CA GLY A 89 -7.57 9.38 -24.46
C GLY A 89 -7.60 10.72 -23.70
N ASN A 90 -8.76 11.12 -23.18
CA ASN A 90 -8.98 12.39 -22.47
C ASN A 90 -8.36 12.43 -21.07
N ILE A 91 -7.95 11.29 -20.51
CA ILE A 91 -7.27 11.20 -19.19
C ILE A 91 -6.02 12.09 -19.12
N SER A 92 -5.37 12.33 -20.26
CA SER A 92 -4.19 13.19 -20.40
C SER A 92 -4.52 14.61 -20.81
N ALA A 93 -5.79 15.01 -20.87
CA ALA A 93 -6.21 16.35 -21.33
C ALA A 93 -7.01 17.12 -20.26
N ARG A 94 -7.69 16.42 -19.35
CA ARG A 94 -8.56 17.02 -18.33
C ARG A 94 -7.87 17.21 -16.98
N THR A 95 -8.57 17.92 -16.10
CA THR A 95 -8.29 18.02 -14.67
C THR A 95 -9.35 17.22 -13.90
N TYR A 96 -8.91 16.50 -12.88
CA TYR A 96 -9.73 15.59 -12.09
C TYR A 96 -9.82 16.05 -10.63
N PRO A 97 -11.01 15.98 -10.02
CA PRO A 97 -11.17 16.29 -8.61
C PRO A 97 -10.47 15.23 -7.77
N GLY A 98 -9.84 15.67 -6.68
CA GLY A 98 -9.16 14.80 -5.74
C GLY A 98 -9.38 15.23 -4.30
N GLU A 99 -9.29 14.26 -3.38
CA GLU A 99 -9.40 14.51 -1.94
C GLU A 99 -8.34 13.69 -1.21
N ILE A 100 -7.65 14.31 -0.25
CA ILE A 100 -6.79 13.61 0.69
C ILE A 100 -7.68 12.77 1.61
N ILE A 101 -7.48 11.45 1.60
CA ILE A 101 -8.30 10.48 2.35
C ILE A 101 -7.51 9.72 3.42
N VAL A 102 -6.19 9.67 3.30
CA VAL A 102 -5.30 9.14 4.34
C VAL A 102 -4.21 10.17 4.60
N GLY A 103 -4.35 10.88 5.71
CA GLY A 103 -3.35 11.82 6.22
C GLY A 103 -2.30 11.16 7.11
N THR A 104 -1.47 12.00 7.72
CA THR A 104 -0.37 11.66 8.62
C THR A 104 -0.74 11.98 10.08
N ASP A 105 -1.77 11.31 10.59
CA ASP A 105 -2.40 11.61 11.89
C ASP A 105 -2.09 10.56 12.98
N THR A 106 -1.15 9.64 12.73
CA THR A 106 -0.71 8.64 13.71
C THR A 106 0.80 8.62 13.87
N GLU A 107 1.29 8.00 14.93
CA GLU A 107 2.74 7.79 15.10
C GLU A 107 3.34 6.85 14.04
N TYR A 108 2.53 6.06 13.35
CA TYR A 108 2.99 5.06 12.37
C TYR A 108 3.13 5.63 10.96
N ASP A 109 2.52 6.78 10.66
CA ASP A 109 2.60 7.47 9.38
C ASP A 109 2.82 8.99 9.51
N PHE A 110 3.36 9.41 10.64
CA PHE A 110 3.66 10.80 10.98
C PHE A 110 4.44 11.55 9.89
N TRP A 111 5.45 10.92 9.28
CA TRP A 111 6.28 11.54 8.23
C TRP A 111 5.80 11.21 6.80
N GLY A 112 4.69 10.48 6.66
CA GLY A 112 4.10 10.21 5.36
C GLY A 112 3.35 8.89 5.26
N SER A 113 2.31 8.89 4.44
CA SER A 113 1.57 7.73 3.96
C SER A 113 1.95 7.47 2.50
N GLU A 114 2.44 6.27 2.18
CA GLU A 114 3.06 5.93 0.91
C GLU A 114 2.41 4.71 0.26
N ASP A 115 2.36 4.72 -1.08
CA ASP A 115 2.20 3.56 -1.94
C ASP A 115 0.97 2.68 -1.61
N PRO A 116 -0.25 3.26 -1.68
CA PRO A 116 -1.50 2.56 -1.39
C PRO A 116 -1.71 1.35 -2.30
N ARG A 117 -2.38 0.33 -1.77
CA ARG A 117 -2.87 -0.84 -2.51
C ARG A 117 -4.27 -1.17 -2.02
N VAL A 118 -5.25 -0.92 -2.85
CA VAL A 118 -6.65 -1.17 -2.56
C VAL A 118 -7.05 -2.55 -3.04
N GLN A 119 -7.72 -3.31 -2.18
CA GLN A 119 -8.16 -4.67 -2.44
C GLN A 119 -9.59 -4.87 -1.92
N ILE A 120 -10.35 -5.70 -2.65
CA ILE A 120 -11.62 -6.22 -2.17
C ILE A 120 -11.34 -7.60 -1.57
N ILE A 121 -11.61 -7.77 -0.27
CA ILE A 121 -11.46 -9.02 0.46
C ILE A 121 -12.81 -9.38 1.07
N GLY A 122 -13.49 -10.36 0.47
CA GLY A 122 -14.89 -10.65 0.79
C GLY A 122 -15.79 -9.46 0.42
N ASP A 123 -16.55 -8.94 1.37
CA ASP A 123 -17.40 -7.75 1.24
C ASP A 123 -16.69 -6.45 1.66
N LYS A 124 -15.42 -6.52 2.09
CA LYS A 124 -14.67 -5.36 2.61
C LYS A 124 -13.73 -4.79 1.57
N VAL A 125 -13.63 -3.47 1.55
CA VAL A 125 -12.62 -2.74 0.79
C VAL A 125 -11.52 -2.29 1.75
N LEU A 126 -10.30 -2.77 1.50
CA LEU A 126 -9.13 -2.53 2.33
C LEU A 126 -8.07 -1.78 1.52
N MET A 127 -7.25 -1.00 2.21
CA MET A 127 -6.07 -0.37 1.66
C MET A 127 -4.88 -0.74 2.52
N THR A 128 -3.90 -1.43 1.96
CA THR A 128 -2.58 -1.51 2.58
C THR A 128 -1.72 -0.35 2.10
N TYR A 129 -0.91 0.21 2.98
CA TYR A 129 0.02 1.28 2.63
C TYR A 129 1.21 1.28 3.56
N THR A 130 2.24 2.04 3.20
CA THR A 130 3.46 2.18 3.99
C THR A 130 3.42 3.49 4.76
N GLY A 131 3.57 3.43 6.08
CA GLY A 131 3.71 4.60 6.94
C GLY A 131 5.18 4.87 7.25
N ARG A 132 5.58 6.14 7.14
CA ARG A 132 6.82 6.64 7.76
C ARG A 132 6.50 7.07 9.18
N THR A 133 6.98 6.30 10.16
CA THR A 133 6.63 6.52 11.56
C THR A 133 7.27 7.80 12.10
N LYS A 134 6.88 8.27 13.28
CA LYS A 134 7.48 9.46 13.93
C LYS A 134 9.00 9.37 14.10
N TRP A 135 9.53 8.14 14.16
CA TRP A 135 10.96 7.86 14.29
C TRP A 135 11.72 7.77 12.97
N TYR A 136 11.08 8.02 11.82
CA TYR A 136 11.70 7.82 10.49
C TYR A 136 13.07 8.49 10.32
N PHE A 137 13.23 9.71 10.83
CA PHE A 137 14.48 10.47 10.76
C PHE A 137 15.39 10.31 11.99
N GLU A 138 14.98 9.55 12.99
CA GLU A 138 15.74 9.35 14.23
C GLU A 138 16.99 8.54 13.93
N LYS A 139 18.18 9.06 14.29
CA LYS A 139 19.48 8.45 13.98
C LYS A 139 20.09 7.69 15.16
N SER A 140 19.44 7.68 16.32
CA SER A 140 19.92 6.94 17.49
C SER A 140 20.25 5.49 17.16
N LYS A 141 21.42 5.03 17.62
CA LYS A 141 21.86 3.64 17.53
C LYS A 141 20.99 2.69 18.37
N SER A 142 20.27 3.21 19.37
CA SER A 142 19.36 2.42 20.22
C SER A 142 18.00 2.18 19.59
N LEU A 143 17.63 2.92 18.56
CA LEU A 143 16.37 2.73 17.86
C LEU A 143 16.52 1.63 16.81
N GLU A 144 15.75 0.56 16.96
CA GLU A 144 15.59 -0.42 15.90
C GLU A 144 15.05 0.24 14.63
N LYS A 145 15.75 0.11 13.50
CA LYS A 145 15.30 0.72 12.23
C LYS A 145 13.95 0.15 11.76
N SER A 146 13.60 -1.06 12.19
CA SER A 146 12.28 -1.69 12.04
C SER A 146 11.13 -0.78 12.47
N LYS A 147 11.36 0.13 13.42
CA LYS A 147 10.37 1.08 13.93
C LYS A 147 10.19 2.31 13.06
N ARG A 148 11.01 2.51 12.03
CA ARG A 148 10.98 3.72 11.16
C ARG A 148 9.92 3.64 10.07
N ILE A 149 9.58 2.43 9.65
CA ILE A 149 8.64 2.15 8.56
C ILE A 149 7.65 1.09 9.03
N SER A 150 6.38 1.35 8.82
CA SER A 150 5.28 0.44 9.18
C SER A 150 4.45 0.07 7.96
N SER A 151 3.94 -1.16 7.96
CA SER A 151 2.88 -1.57 7.05
C SER A 151 1.54 -1.35 7.73
N LEU A 152 0.70 -0.48 7.18
CA LEU A 152 -0.62 -0.16 7.73
C LEU A 152 -1.74 -0.72 6.86
N VAL A 153 -2.90 -0.87 7.50
CA VAL A 153 -4.16 -1.24 6.85
C VAL A 153 -5.22 -0.22 7.23
N ALA A 154 -5.90 0.31 6.21
CA ALA A 154 -7.13 1.06 6.37
C ALA A 154 -8.31 0.26 5.80
N LYS A 155 -9.48 0.38 6.45
CA LYS A 155 -10.76 -0.16 5.98
C LYS A 155 -11.61 0.99 5.47
N SER A 156 -12.26 0.81 4.34
CA SER A 156 -13.23 1.79 3.87
C SER A 156 -14.60 1.52 4.46
N ASP A 157 -15.25 2.56 4.99
CA ASP A 157 -16.57 2.46 5.61
C ASP A 157 -17.70 2.55 4.55
N ASP A 158 -17.47 3.25 3.43
CA ASP A 158 -18.40 3.37 2.29
C ASP A 158 -17.90 2.66 1.01
N GLY A 159 -16.72 2.03 1.11
CA GLY A 159 -16.04 1.35 0.01
C GLY A 159 -15.38 2.26 -1.01
N VAL A 160 -15.27 3.58 -0.79
CA VAL A 160 -14.64 4.53 -1.72
C VAL A 160 -13.87 5.65 -1.02
N LYS A 161 -14.54 6.49 -0.22
CA LYS A 161 -14.04 7.80 0.22
C LYS A 161 -13.66 7.81 1.69
N ASN A 162 -14.49 7.21 2.54
CA ASN A 162 -14.26 7.22 3.97
C ASN A 162 -13.36 6.06 4.36
N TRP A 163 -12.19 6.38 4.91
CA TRP A 163 -11.16 5.41 5.27
C TRP A 163 -10.77 5.56 6.73
N ARG A 164 -10.62 4.42 7.41
CA ARG A 164 -10.22 4.35 8.81
C ARG A 164 -9.04 3.42 8.97
N LYS A 165 -8.00 3.87 9.68
CA LYS A 165 -6.81 3.06 9.99
C LYS A 165 -7.19 2.02 11.04
N ILE A 166 -7.00 0.75 10.71
CA ILE A 166 -7.45 -0.38 11.53
C ILE A 166 -6.32 -1.25 12.04
N ALA A 167 -5.19 -1.29 11.34
CA ALA A 167 -4.09 -2.17 11.72
C ALA A 167 -2.71 -1.61 11.35
N VAL A 168 -1.74 -1.94 12.21
CA VAL A 168 -0.31 -1.96 11.89
C VAL A 168 0.12 -3.42 11.86
N LEU A 169 0.70 -3.87 10.75
CA LEU A 169 1.19 -5.23 10.60
C LEU A 169 2.62 -5.31 11.12
N ILE A 170 2.82 -6.17 12.10
CA ILE A 170 4.08 -6.29 12.83
C ILE A 170 4.78 -7.57 12.42
N PHE A 171 5.99 -7.43 11.86
CA PHE A 171 6.84 -8.57 11.56
C PHE A 171 7.33 -9.21 12.88
N PRO A 172 7.33 -10.55 13.00
CA PRO A 172 7.59 -11.22 14.28
C PRO A 172 9.01 -10.98 14.78
N GLU A 173 9.15 -10.83 16.09
CA GLU A 173 10.43 -10.50 16.75
C GLU A 173 11.48 -11.59 16.54
N GLU A 174 11.07 -12.85 16.52
CA GLU A 174 11.90 -14.02 16.24
C GLU A 174 12.58 -13.98 14.86
N HIS A 175 12.05 -13.18 13.93
CA HIS A 175 12.60 -13.00 12.59
C HIS A 175 13.20 -11.61 12.37
N ARG A 176 13.30 -10.77 13.41
CA ARG A 176 13.80 -9.39 13.28
C ARG A 176 15.31 -9.26 13.24
N ASN A 177 16.08 -10.33 13.40
CA ASN A 177 17.53 -10.22 13.29
C ASN A 177 17.92 -9.72 11.89
N GLY A 178 18.56 -8.55 11.84
CA GLY A 178 18.89 -7.88 10.59
C GLY A 178 17.71 -7.28 9.82
N PHE A 179 16.48 -7.33 10.34
CA PHE A 179 15.29 -6.76 9.70
C PHE A 179 15.31 -5.24 9.75
N GLU A 180 15.08 -4.63 8.59
CA GLU A 180 15.05 -3.18 8.43
C GLU A 180 13.63 -2.65 8.29
N MET A 181 12.81 -3.26 7.43
CA MET A 181 11.44 -2.82 7.18
C MET A 181 10.64 -3.87 6.41
N SER A 182 9.32 -3.73 6.43
CA SER A 182 8.41 -4.46 5.54
C SER A 182 7.53 -3.46 4.81
N LYS A 183 7.56 -3.52 3.47
CA LYS A 183 6.73 -2.72 2.57
C LYS A 183 6.00 -3.64 1.59
N ASN A 184 5.13 -3.07 0.76
CA ASN A 184 4.45 -3.75 -0.34
C ASN A 184 3.56 -4.92 0.11
N VAL A 185 2.89 -4.76 1.26
CA VAL A 185 1.98 -5.79 1.77
C VAL A 185 0.75 -5.90 0.87
N THR A 186 0.31 -7.13 0.60
CA THR A 186 -0.98 -7.42 -0.01
C THR A 186 -1.61 -8.65 0.66
N PHE A 187 -2.93 -8.68 0.70
CA PHE A 187 -3.67 -9.79 1.29
C PHE A 187 -4.12 -10.80 0.25
N LEU A 188 -4.12 -12.08 0.66
CA LEU A 188 -4.88 -13.15 0.01
C LEU A 188 -5.90 -13.69 1.01
N ASN A 189 -7.13 -13.91 0.56
CA ASN A 189 -8.18 -14.42 1.43
C ASN A 189 -7.99 -15.93 1.67
N GLY A 190 -7.65 -16.31 2.90
CA GLY A 190 -7.62 -17.69 3.34
C GLY A 190 -8.97 -18.13 3.94
N LYS A 191 -9.09 -19.43 4.23
CA LYS A 191 -10.31 -19.98 4.88
C LYS A 191 -10.49 -19.39 6.28
N ASN A 192 -9.45 -19.51 7.11
CA ASN A 192 -9.49 -19.12 8.53
C ASN A 192 -8.74 -17.83 8.85
N ASN A 193 -7.74 -17.47 8.03
CA ASN A 193 -6.90 -16.29 8.22
C ASN A 193 -6.83 -15.47 6.92
N LEU A 194 -6.21 -14.30 6.98
CA LEU A 194 -5.73 -13.61 5.77
C LEU A 194 -4.26 -13.96 5.61
N HIS A 195 -3.89 -14.45 4.44
CA HIS A 195 -2.48 -14.58 4.11
C HIS A 195 -1.95 -13.21 3.71
N VAL A 196 -0.71 -12.94 4.10
CA VAL A 196 -0.04 -11.66 3.94
C VAL A 196 1.19 -11.89 3.08
N LEU A 197 1.11 -11.49 1.81
CA LEU A 197 2.28 -11.45 0.94
C LEU A 197 3.02 -10.16 1.21
N HIS A 198 4.31 -10.26 1.52
CA HIS A 198 5.14 -9.09 1.77
C HIS A 198 6.61 -9.37 1.46
N ARG A 199 7.40 -8.30 1.34
CA ARG A 199 8.82 -8.39 1.00
C ARG A 199 9.63 -7.72 2.11
N PRO A 200 9.92 -8.43 3.22
CA PRO A 200 10.77 -7.88 4.26
C PRO A 200 12.16 -7.57 3.68
N GLN A 201 12.73 -6.46 4.13
CA GLN A 201 14.07 -6.01 3.77
C GLN A 201 14.99 -6.19 4.96
N PHE A 202 16.16 -6.77 4.70
CA PHE A 202 17.20 -6.98 5.70
C PHE A 202 18.44 -6.11 5.40
N TYR A 203 19.25 -5.82 6.42
CA TYR A 203 20.49 -5.03 6.27
C TYR A 203 21.51 -5.66 5.32
N SER A 204 21.44 -6.98 5.13
CA SER A 204 22.23 -7.72 4.13
C SER A 204 21.82 -7.41 2.69
N LYS A 205 20.80 -6.55 2.47
CA LYS A 205 20.15 -6.34 1.16
C LYS A 205 19.53 -7.62 0.61
N TYR A 206 19.10 -8.50 1.52
CA TYR A 206 18.26 -9.64 1.20
C TYR A 206 16.79 -9.22 1.25
N PHE A 207 16.01 -9.62 0.23
CA PHE A 207 14.62 -9.19 0.02
C PHE A 207 13.73 -10.40 -0.32
N PRO A 208 13.55 -11.37 0.60
CA PRO A 208 12.75 -12.56 0.30
C PRO A 208 11.30 -12.17 0.05
N LEU A 209 10.62 -12.92 -0.81
CA LEU A 209 9.16 -12.95 -0.80
C LEU A 209 8.75 -13.82 0.38
N VAL A 210 7.89 -13.28 1.24
CA VAL A 210 7.37 -14.01 2.40
C VAL A 210 5.85 -14.05 2.31
N ILE A 211 5.30 -15.23 2.59
CA ILE A 211 3.89 -15.41 2.87
C ILE A 211 3.73 -15.64 4.38
N GLY A 212 3.07 -14.70 5.05
CA GLY A 212 2.65 -14.84 6.44
C GLY A 212 1.13 -14.98 6.54
N ALA A 213 0.63 -14.97 7.76
CA ALA A 213 -0.80 -14.98 8.08
C ALA A 213 -1.13 -13.97 9.19
N VAL A 214 -2.33 -13.41 9.13
CA VAL A 214 -2.91 -12.58 10.19
C VAL A 214 -4.34 -13.04 10.46
N SER A 215 -4.78 -12.96 11.72
CA SER A 215 -6.17 -13.29 12.07
C SER A 215 -7.15 -12.41 11.30
N LYS A 216 -8.30 -12.98 10.91
CA LYS A 216 -9.42 -12.22 10.31
C LYS A 216 -10.01 -11.17 11.25
N ASP A 217 -9.66 -11.20 12.54
CA ASP A 217 -9.99 -10.15 13.51
C ASP A 217 -9.51 -8.76 13.06
N VAL A 218 -8.47 -8.69 12.22
CA VAL A 218 -8.01 -7.44 11.60
C VAL A 218 -9.16 -6.74 10.87
N LEU A 219 -10.05 -7.48 10.21
CA LEU A 219 -11.20 -6.95 9.46
C LEU A 219 -12.29 -6.38 10.38
N GLN A 220 -12.38 -6.91 11.60
CA GLN A 220 -13.33 -6.48 12.63
C GLN A 220 -12.79 -5.33 13.49
N SER A 221 -11.55 -4.91 13.27
CA SER A 221 -10.96 -3.86 14.10
C SER A 221 -11.61 -2.51 13.82
N GLU A 222 -12.15 -1.89 14.86
CA GLU A 222 -12.76 -0.57 14.78
C GLU A 222 -11.77 0.58 15.06
N LYS A 223 -10.59 0.26 15.61
CA LYS A 223 -9.52 1.22 15.91
C LYS A 223 -8.19 0.70 15.43
N LEU A 224 -7.21 1.58 15.27
CA LEU A 224 -5.84 1.18 14.93
C LEU A 224 -5.25 0.30 16.05
N LYS A 225 -4.83 -0.91 15.70
CA LYS A 225 -4.16 -1.85 16.61
C LYS A 225 -2.98 -2.52 15.91
N GLU A 226 -2.02 -3.01 16.68
CA GLU A 226 -0.96 -3.84 16.14
C GLU A 226 -1.42 -5.29 15.97
N PHE A 227 -1.10 -5.89 14.82
CA PHE A 227 -1.35 -7.30 14.52
C PHE A 227 -0.04 -7.97 14.13
N LYS A 228 0.40 -8.92 14.96
CA LYS A 228 1.60 -9.72 14.67
C LYS A 228 1.30 -10.72 13.55
N LEU A 229 2.15 -10.72 12.52
CA LEU A 229 2.13 -11.75 11.48
C LEU A 229 2.53 -13.10 12.10
N LYS A 230 2.03 -14.19 11.54
CA LYS A 230 2.35 -15.57 11.94
C LYS A 230 2.68 -16.40 10.70
N GLU A 231 3.20 -17.62 10.89
CA GLU A 231 3.36 -18.61 9.81
C GLU A 231 4.19 -18.10 8.62
N ASN A 232 5.20 -17.27 8.90
CA ASN A 232 5.99 -16.60 7.85
C ASN A 232 6.91 -17.61 7.14
N THR A 233 6.65 -17.84 5.86
CA THR A 233 7.38 -18.77 5.01
C THR A 233 7.98 -18.05 3.82
N VAL A 234 9.26 -18.30 3.52
CA VAL A 234 9.92 -17.75 2.32
C VAL A 234 9.44 -18.51 1.08
N VAL A 235 9.16 -17.77 0.00
CA VAL A 235 8.70 -18.25 -1.30
C VAL A 235 9.77 -18.02 -2.35
#